data_AF-A0A7W8Z3Q0-F1
#
_entry.id   AF-A0A7W8Z3Q0-F1
#
_cell.length_a   1.000
_cell.length_b   1.000
_cell.length_c   1.000
_cell.angle_alpha   90.00
_cell.angle_beta   90.00
_cell.angle_gamma   90.00
#
_symmetry.space_group_name_H-M   'P 1'
#
loop_
_entity.id
_entity.type
_entity.pdbx_description
1 polymer ?
#
loop_
_entity_poly.entity_id
_entity_poly.type
_entity_poly.pdbx_seq_one_letter_code
_entity_poly.pdbx_strand_id
1 'polypeptide(L)' 'MLRLRHATVTSAADSAAGDGQRGFRQLRSELKMIPALPVAALRAESDDLARQVREVDTLIQRTNWEVDLLD' A
#
# COMPACT_ATOMS: atom_id res chain seq x y z
N MET A 1 -4.77 4.41 12.44
CA MET A 1 -5.70 3.88 11.42
C MET A 1 -5.14 4.02 10.00
N LEU A 2 -4.72 5.21 9.55
CA LEU A 2 -4.19 5.44 8.18
C LEU A 2 -3.04 4.52 7.76
N ARG A 3 -2.00 4.35 8.59
CA ARG A 3 -0.88 3.45 8.28
C ARG A 3 -1.29 1.99 8.10
N LEU A 4 -2.23 1.50 8.92
CA LEU A 4 -2.78 0.14 8.78
C LEU A 4 -3.54 0.01 7.46
N ARG A 5 -4.41 0.97 7.13
CA ARG A 5 -5.16 0.98 5.88
C ARG A 5 -4.22 1.01 4.67
N HIS A 6 -3.21 1.88 4.68
CA HIS A 6 -2.16 1.91 3.66
C HIS A 6 -1.54 0.53 3.49
N ALA A 7 -1.05 -0.08 4.57
CA ALA A 7 -0.42 -1.41 4.52
C ALA A 7 -1.36 -2.49 3.95
N THR A 8 -2.64 -2.49 4.35
CA THR A 8 -3.64 -3.44 3.83
C THR A 8 -3.87 -3.27 2.33
N VAL A 9 -4.05 -2.02 1.86
CA VAL A 9 -4.29 -1.73 0.44
C VAL A 9 -3.06 -2.06 -0.42
N THR A 10 -1.86 -1.70 0.05
CA THR A 10 -0.61 -2.06 -0.63
C THR A 10 -0.46 -3.57 -0.74
N SER A 11 -0.64 -4.31 0.36
CA SER A 11 -0.51 -5.77 0.38
C SER A 11 -1.55 -6.45 -0.53
N ALA A 12 -2.78 -5.95 -0.59
CA ALA A 12 -3.80 -6.44 -1.51
C ALA A 12 -3.41 -6.21 -2.98
N ALA A 13 -2.87 -5.03 -3.31
CA ALA A 13 -2.41 -4.70 -4.66
C ALA A 13 -1.21 -5.57 -5.09
N ASP A 14 -0.24 -5.80 -4.19
CA ASP A 14 0.93 -6.65 -4.45
C ASP A 14 0.52 -8.11 -4.70
N SER A 15 -0.35 -8.64 -3.84
CA SER A 15 -0.86 -10.01 -3.96
C SER A 15 -1.63 -10.21 -5.27
N ALA A 16 -2.50 -9.26 -5.61
CA ALA A 16 -3.29 -9.33 -6.85
C ALA A 16 -2.44 -9.12 -8.12
N ALA A 17 -1.30 -8.42 -8.03
CA ALA A 17 -0.35 -8.26 -9.13
C ALA A 17 0.54 -9.51 -9.38
N GLY A 18 0.41 -10.52 -8.53
CA GLY A 18 1.16 -11.78 -8.61
C GLY A 18 2.58 -11.68 -8.05
N ASP A 19 2.83 -10.78 -7.09
CA ASP A 19 4.12 -10.71 -6.41
C ASP A 19 4.48 -12.06 -5.77
N GLY A 20 5.70 -12.54 -5.99
CA GLY A 20 6.16 -13.88 -5.58
C GLY A 20 5.54 -15.09 -6.32
N GLN A 21 4.53 -14.91 -7.19
CA GLN A 21 3.82 -15.99 -7.89
C GLN A 21 3.65 -15.79 -9.41
N ARG A 22 4.51 -14.99 -10.05
CA ARG A 22 4.60 -14.99 -11.53
C ARG A 22 5.21 -16.31 -12.01
N GLY A 23 4.42 -17.37 -11.96
CA GLY A 23 4.73 -18.65 -12.56
C GLY A 23 4.97 -18.45 -14.05
N PHE A 24 6.19 -18.74 -14.49
CA PHE A 24 6.49 -18.85 -15.91
C PHE A 24 5.70 -20.03 -16.47
N ARG A 25 4.87 -19.76 -17.46
CA ARG A 25 4.24 -20.84 -18.24
C ARG A 25 5.17 -21.26 -19.34
N GLN A 26 5.33 -22.55 -19.50
CA GLN A 26 6.11 -23.11 -20.60
C GLN A 26 5.19 -23.51 -21.75
N LEU A 27 3.97 -23.99 -21.43
CA LEU A 27 2.98 -24.45 -22.41
C LEU A 27 1.68 -23.65 -22.36
N ARG A 28 0.95 -23.62 -23.49
CA ARG A 28 -0.31 -22.87 -23.62
C ARG A 28 -1.52 -23.54 -22.96
N SER A 29 -1.39 -24.80 -22.53
CA SER A 29 -2.43 -25.59 -21.85
C SER A 29 -2.48 -25.37 -20.33
N GLU A 30 -1.50 -24.65 -19.76
CA GLU A 30 -1.45 -24.36 -18.32
C GLU A 30 -2.51 -23.31 -17.90
N LEU A 31 -3.02 -23.39 -16.66
CA LEU A 31 -4.13 -22.57 -16.16
C LEU A 31 -3.79 -21.10 -15.93
N LYS A 32 -4.59 -20.20 -16.53
CA LYS A 32 -4.80 -18.74 -16.30
C LYS A 32 -4.71 -18.17 -14.86
N MET A 33 -3.64 -17.51 -14.42
CA MET A 33 -3.70 -16.67 -13.21
C MET A 33 -4.08 -15.26 -13.63
N ILE A 34 -5.19 -14.76 -13.09
CA ILE A 34 -5.75 -13.46 -13.41
C ILE A 34 -5.98 -12.72 -12.08
N PRO A 35 -5.67 -11.41 -12.00
CA PRO A 35 -5.92 -10.63 -10.79
C PRO A 35 -7.39 -10.70 -10.37
N ALA A 36 -7.64 -10.99 -9.09
CA ALA A 36 -8.98 -10.98 -8.52
C ALA A 36 -9.45 -9.57 -8.10
N LEU A 37 -8.53 -8.60 -8.06
CA LEU A 37 -8.76 -7.23 -7.60
C LEU A 37 -8.28 -6.22 -8.66
N PRO A 38 -8.89 -5.01 -8.71
CA PRO A 38 -8.48 -3.95 -9.63
C PRO A 38 -7.17 -3.30 -9.16
N VAL A 39 -6.03 -3.90 -9.53
CA VAL A 39 -4.69 -3.47 -9.07
C VAL A 39 -4.43 -1.99 -9.29
N ALA A 40 -4.82 -1.43 -10.45
CA ALA A 40 -4.56 -0.02 -10.75
C ALA A 40 -5.29 0.94 -9.78
N ALA A 41 -6.54 0.63 -9.44
CA ALA A 41 -7.32 1.43 -8.49
C ALA A 41 -6.74 1.32 -7.07
N LEU A 42 -6.34 0.11 -6.65
CA LEU A 42 -5.71 -0.09 -5.35
C LEU A 42 -4.36 0.64 -5.22
N ARG A 43 -3.58 0.73 -6.31
CA ARG A 43 -2.35 1.53 -6.33
C ARG A 43 -2.62 3.02 -6.15
N ALA A 44 -3.60 3.55 -6.88
CA ALA A 44 -4.01 4.95 -6.72
C ALA A 44 -4.50 5.25 -5.28
N GLU A 45 -5.26 4.33 -4.67
CA GLU A 45 -5.67 4.47 -3.27
C GLU A 45 -4.47 4.39 -2.31
N SER A 46 -3.52 3.49 -2.55
CA SER A 46 -2.29 3.38 -1.77
C SER A 46 -1.49 4.67 -1.82
N ASP A 47 -1.33 5.28 -3.00
CA ASP A 47 -0.59 6.52 -3.17
C ASP A 47 -1.25 7.69 -2.42
N ASP A 48 -2.58 7.77 -2.48
CA ASP A 48 -3.32 8.79 -1.73
C ASP A 48 -3.22 8.59 -0.21
N LEU A 49 -3.30 7.34 0.27
CA LEU A 49 -3.10 7.03 1.68
C LEU A 49 -1.68 7.34 2.14
N ALA A 50 -0.67 7.10 1.31
CA ALA A 50 0.72 7.45 1.60
C ALA A 50 0.88 8.96 1.79
N ARG A 51 0.27 9.77 0.90
CA ARG A 51 0.22 11.22 1.02
C ARG A 51 -0.41 11.66 2.35
N GLN A 52 -1.59 11.14 2.69
CA GLN A 52 -2.28 11.48 3.94
C GLN A 52 -1.46 11.10 5.19
N VAL A 53 -0.79 9.94 5.18
CA VAL A 53 0.11 9.54 6.27
C VAL A 53 1.24 10.54 6.44
N ARG A 54 1.87 10.99 5.34
CA ARG A 54 2.96 11.97 5.39
C ARG A 54 2.50 13.32 5.90
N GLU A 55 1.34 13.79 5.50
CA GLU A 55 0.76 15.06 5.97
C GLU A 55 0.56 15.06 7.48
N VAL A 56 -0.07 13.99 8.02
CA VAL A 56 -0.28 13.84 9.46
C VAL A 56 1.06 13.71 10.19
N ASP A 57 2.00 12.92 9.66
CA ASP A 57 3.33 12.77 10.26
C ASP A 57 4.06 14.11 10.33
N THR A 58 4.03 14.92 9.27
CA THR A 58 4.65 16.25 9.27
C THR A 58 4.00 17.16 10.30
N LEU A 59 2.67 17.13 10.45
CA LEU A 59 1.97 17.91 11.47
C LEU A 59 2.39 17.49 12.88
N ILE A 60 2.41 16.18 13.15
CA ILE A 60 2.86 15.63 14.44
C ILE A 60 4.30 16.06 14.72
N GLN A 61 5.20 15.92 13.75
CA GLN A 61 6.60 16.30 13.94
C GLN A 61 6.73 17.79 14.23
N ARG A 62 6.05 18.65 13.46
CA ARG A 62 6.04 20.09 13.74
C ARG A 62 5.61 20.38 15.17
N THR A 63 4.50 19.82 15.62
CA THR A 63 4.00 20.03 16.99
C THR A 63 4.99 19.51 18.03
N ASN A 64 5.61 18.35 17.80
CA ASN A 64 6.64 17.83 18.70
C ASN A 64 7.84 18.78 18.85
N TRP A 65 8.15 19.57 17.82
CA TRP A 65 9.23 20.57 17.86
C TRP A 65 8.81 21.89 18.53
N GLU A 66 7.52 22.18 18.61
CA GLU A 66 6.98 23.44 19.12
C GLU A 66 6.57 23.35 20.60
N VAL A 67 6.57 22.15 21.19
CA VAL A 67 6.10 21.90 22.56
C VAL A 67 7.27 21.51 23.46
N ASP A 68 7.40 22.23 24.58
CA ASP A 68 8.35 21.86 25.64
C ASP A 68 7.87 20.60 26.39
N LEU A 69 8.82 19.74 26.75
CA LEU A 69 8.55 18.55 27.55
C LEU A 69 8.19 18.95 28.98
N LEU A 70 7.23 18.25 29.56
CA LEU A 70 6.94 18.36 30.99
C LEU A 70 8.04 17.63 31.77
N ASP A 71 8.56 18.28 32.82
CA ASP A 71 9.58 17.73 33.73
C ASP A 71 9.13 16.44 34.44
#